data_AF-A0AB34Z1B5-F1
#
_entry.id   AF-A0AB34Z1B5-F1
#
_cell.length_a   1.000
_cell.length_b   1.000
_cell.length_c   1.000
_cell.angle_alpha   90.00
_cell.angle_beta   90.00
_cell.angle_gamma   90.00
#
_symmetry.space_group_name_H-M   'P 1'
#
loop_
_entity.id
_entity.type
_entity.pdbx_description
1 polymer ?
#
loop_
_entity_poly.entity_id
_entity_poly.type
_entity_poly.pdbx_seq_one_letter_code
_entity_poly.pdbx_strand_id
1 'polypeptide(L)'
;MFKNATFQINLFLLLLVTVAKINASSKFYYAEQWYVIFNTQMKKNPENYKKNIFFLQKALKYPFGNPKYSLTKIETKEQWTKYKLLFKMHVNLLLVKQNLHLGDLFDTRNSYFFKTPEKNGIILNLEKAEKLYKIAINYYDEALKCHKKLENYQSVKLESDGITNWENEYYKISLKEFDYYDIIKKELLRIDETKAFFEKSSNYY
;
A
#
# COMPACT_ATOMS: atom_id res chain seq x y z
N MET A 1 -6.19 36.74 -52.84
CA MET A 1 -5.09 36.25 -51.98
C MET A 1 -5.42 36.13 -50.48
N PHE A 2 -6.59 36.54 -49.98
CA PHE A 2 -6.87 36.55 -48.52
C PHE A 2 -7.49 35.27 -47.91
N LYS A 3 -7.94 34.29 -48.70
CA LYS A 3 -8.56 33.04 -48.18
C LYS A 3 -7.57 32.07 -47.53
N ASN A 4 -6.29 32.11 -47.91
CA ASN A 4 -5.28 31.17 -47.41
C ASN A 4 -4.78 31.55 -46.01
N ALA A 5 -4.73 32.85 -45.69
CA ALA A 5 -4.25 33.33 -44.39
C ALA A 5 -5.25 32.98 -43.26
N THR A 6 -6.55 33.14 -43.49
CA THR A 6 -7.59 32.80 -42.50
C THR A 6 -7.70 31.29 -42.28
N PHE A 7 -7.51 30.47 -43.31
CA PHE A 7 -7.45 29.01 -43.18
C PHE A 7 -6.22 28.55 -42.39
N GLN A 8 -5.05 29.13 -42.65
CA GLN A 8 -3.82 28.82 -41.90
C GLN A 8 -3.90 29.25 -40.44
N ILE A 9 -4.50 30.42 -40.14
CA ILE A 9 -4.72 30.88 -38.76
C ILE A 9 -5.68 29.94 -38.02
N ASN A 10 -6.77 29.52 -38.65
CA ASN A 10 -7.72 28.57 -38.05
C ASN A 10 -7.11 27.18 -37.83
N LEU A 11 -6.24 26.71 -38.75
CA LEU A 11 -5.52 25.45 -38.60
C LEU A 11 -4.50 25.51 -37.45
N PHE A 12 -3.82 26.65 -37.29
CA PHE A 12 -2.87 26.88 -36.19
C PHE A 12 -3.56 26.97 -34.83
N LEU A 13 -4.74 27.60 -34.77
CA LEU A 13 -5.60 27.62 -33.57
C LEU A 13 -6.13 26.22 -33.23
N LEU A 14 -6.51 25.42 -34.22
CA LEU A 14 -6.95 24.03 -34.01
C LEU A 14 -5.81 23.15 -33.45
N LEU A 15 -4.58 23.34 -33.94
CA LEU A 15 -3.37 22.67 -33.44
C LEU A 15 -2.99 23.10 -32.01
N LEU A 16 -3.18 24.38 -31.66
CA LEU A 16 -2.98 24.85 -30.28
C LEU A 16 -3.98 24.23 -29.29
N VAL A 17 -5.23 24.03 -29.72
CA VAL A 17 -6.27 23.39 -28.88
C VAL A 17 -6.03 21.89 -28.70
N THR A 18 -5.40 21.19 -29.66
CA THR A 18 -5.05 19.77 -29.50
C THR A 18 -3.83 19.55 -28.60
N VAL A 19 -2.85 20.46 -28.60
CA VAL A 19 -1.67 20.38 -27.72
C VAL A 19 -2.01 20.71 -26.26
N ALA A 20 -2.96 21.63 -26.02
CA ALA A 20 -3.36 22.02 -24.65
C ALA A 20 -4.07 20.90 -23.85
N LYS A 21 -4.61 19.87 -24.52
CA LYS A 21 -5.35 18.78 -23.85
C LYS A 21 -4.47 17.65 -23.30
N ILE A 22 -3.14 17.70 -23.42
CA ILE A 22 -2.29 16.52 -23.16
C ILE A 22 -1.79 16.41 -21.71
N ASN A 23 -1.88 17.46 -20.88
CA ASN A 23 -1.33 17.42 -19.51
C ASN A 23 -2.34 17.74 -18.41
N ALA A 24 -3.56 17.20 -18.50
CA ALA A 24 -4.41 17.06 -17.32
C ALA A 24 -3.86 15.93 -16.44
N SER A 25 -2.74 16.16 -15.74
CA SER A 25 -2.39 15.34 -14.59
C SER A 25 -3.50 15.56 -13.56
N SER A 26 -4.44 14.63 -13.44
CA SER A 26 -5.45 14.67 -12.40
C SER A 26 -4.74 14.68 -11.05
N LYS A 27 -4.68 15.87 -10.43
CA LYS A 27 -4.06 16.01 -9.11
C LYS A 27 -5.00 15.32 -8.12
N PHE A 28 -4.51 14.28 -7.47
CA PHE A 28 -5.27 13.55 -6.46
C PHE A 28 -5.19 14.30 -5.13
N TYR A 29 -6.35 14.61 -4.56
CA TYR A 29 -6.47 15.44 -3.36
C TYR A 29 -6.95 14.66 -2.14
N TYR A 30 -7.54 13.47 -2.35
CA TYR A 30 -8.21 12.73 -1.29
C TYR A 30 -7.67 11.30 -1.11
N ALA A 31 -7.73 10.82 0.13
CA ALA A 31 -7.32 9.47 0.52
C ALA A 31 -7.98 8.39 -0.36
N GLU A 32 -9.28 8.53 -0.61
CA GLU A 32 -10.10 7.59 -1.38
C GLU A 32 -9.63 7.50 -2.83
N GLN A 33 -9.23 8.62 -3.43
CA GLN A 33 -8.71 8.64 -4.80
C GLN A 33 -7.40 7.85 -4.91
N TRP A 34 -6.48 8.04 -3.96
CA TRP A 34 -5.23 7.28 -3.90
C TRP A 34 -5.48 5.78 -3.71
N TYR A 35 -6.47 5.41 -2.90
CA TYR A 35 -6.85 4.01 -2.71
C TYR A 35 -7.47 3.38 -3.97
N VAL A 36 -8.32 4.12 -4.70
CA VAL A 36 -8.87 3.65 -5.99
C VAL A 36 -7.78 3.43 -7.04
N ILE A 37 -6.77 4.30 -7.08
CA ILE A 37 -5.59 4.13 -7.96
C ILE A 37 -4.78 2.92 -7.54
N PHE A 38 -4.55 2.73 -6.23
CA PHE A 38 -3.92 1.52 -5.71
C PHE A 38 -4.67 0.27 -6.18
N ASN A 39 -5.99 0.22 -6.05
CA ASN A 39 -6.78 -0.95 -6.49
C ASN A 39 -6.65 -1.20 -7.99
N THR A 40 -6.63 -0.14 -8.80
CA THR A 40 -6.44 -0.25 -10.25
C THR A 40 -5.03 -0.76 -10.58
N GLN A 41 -4.02 -0.24 -9.90
CA GLN A 41 -2.63 -0.69 -10.02
C GLN A 41 -2.47 -2.15 -9.59
N MET A 42 -3.08 -2.56 -8.47
CA MET A 42 -3.05 -3.94 -7.96
C MET A 42 -3.66 -4.92 -8.95
N LYS A 43 -4.78 -4.56 -9.59
CA LYS A 43 -5.40 -5.40 -10.63
C LYS A 43 -4.48 -5.57 -11.84
N LYS A 44 -3.75 -4.51 -12.21
CA LYS A 44 -2.88 -4.53 -13.39
C LYS A 44 -1.56 -5.24 -13.13
N ASN A 45 -0.85 -4.85 -12.07
CA ASN A 45 0.52 -5.24 -11.77
C ASN A 45 0.67 -5.47 -10.25
N PRO A 46 0.14 -6.58 -9.71
CA PRO A 46 0.11 -6.84 -8.26
C PRO A 46 1.51 -6.95 -7.63
N GLU A 47 2.51 -7.42 -8.39
CA GLU A 47 3.89 -7.63 -7.89
C GLU A 47 4.71 -6.34 -7.82
N ASN A 48 4.19 -5.19 -8.28
CA ASN A 48 4.90 -3.92 -8.15
C ASN A 48 4.75 -3.33 -6.74
N TYR A 49 5.29 -4.04 -5.74
CA TYR A 49 5.12 -3.74 -4.33
C TYR A 49 5.56 -2.31 -3.96
N LYS A 50 6.65 -1.80 -4.54
CA LYS A 50 7.11 -0.42 -4.30
C LYS A 50 6.06 0.61 -4.71
N LYS A 51 5.45 0.45 -5.90
CA LYS A 51 4.42 1.36 -6.39
C LYS A 51 3.12 1.21 -5.61
N ASN A 52 2.78 0.00 -5.20
CA ASN A 52 1.63 -0.28 -4.34
C ASN A 52 1.78 0.41 -2.98
N ILE A 53 2.93 0.24 -2.33
CA ILE A 53 3.29 0.91 -1.07
C ILE A 53 3.18 2.43 -1.22
N PHE A 54 3.71 2.99 -2.31
CA PHE A 54 3.63 4.42 -2.58
C PHE A 54 2.17 4.93 -2.59
N PHE A 55 1.27 4.26 -3.31
CA PHE A 55 -0.13 4.69 -3.37
C PHE A 55 -0.85 4.55 -2.03
N LEU A 56 -0.60 3.47 -1.29
CA LEU A 56 -1.17 3.28 0.05
C LEU A 56 -0.67 4.32 1.05
N GLN A 57 0.62 4.66 1.02
CA GLN A 57 1.19 5.72 1.85
C GLN A 57 0.56 7.09 1.53
N LYS A 58 0.30 7.37 0.25
CA LYS A 58 -0.45 8.57 -0.15
C LYS A 58 -1.88 8.54 0.36
N ALA A 59 -2.55 7.39 0.30
CA ALA A 59 -3.90 7.22 0.85
C ALA A 59 -3.98 7.51 2.36
N LEU A 60 -2.96 7.15 3.16
CA LEU A 60 -2.90 7.50 4.58
C LEU A 60 -2.56 8.98 4.84
N LYS A 61 -1.79 9.61 3.95
CA LYS A 61 -1.28 10.98 4.13
C LYS A 61 -2.33 12.05 3.80
N TYR A 62 -3.14 11.82 2.78
CA TYR A 62 -4.07 12.83 2.26
C TYR A 62 -5.35 12.88 3.09
N PRO A 63 -6.06 14.04 3.12
CA PRO A 63 -7.34 14.13 3.81
C PRO A 63 -8.41 13.27 3.12
N PHE A 64 -9.46 12.93 3.85
CA PHE A 64 -10.64 12.34 3.26
C PHE A 64 -11.46 13.38 2.51
N GLY A 65 -12.14 12.96 1.45
CA GLY A 65 -13.07 13.80 0.70
C GLY A 65 -14.35 14.12 1.46
N ASN A 66 -15.27 14.81 0.78
CA ASN A 66 -16.65 14.93 1.27
C ASN A 66 -17.28 13.51 1.37
N PRO A 67 -18.03 13.18 2.44
CA PRO A 67 -18.67 11.87 2.59
C PRO A 67 -19.52 11.42 1.40
N LYS A 68 -20.03 12.34 0.57
CA LYS A 68 -20.71 11.99 -0.69
C LYS A 68 -19.85 11.17 -1.66
N TYR A 69 -18.53 11.23 -1.54
CA TYR A 69 -17.57 10.55 -2.41
C TYR A 69 -16.86 9.37 -1.71
N SER A 70 -17.38 8.90 -0.57
CA SER A 70 -16.86 7.70 0.07
C SER A 70 -17.13 6.45 -0.77
N LEU A 71 -16.43 5.36 -0.42
CA LEU A 71 -16.54 4.08 -1.14
C LEU A 71 -17.77 3.25 -0.76
N THR A 72 -18.53 3.72 0.22
CA THR A 72 -19.83 3.20 0.67
C THR A 72 -20.73 4.38 1.01
N LYS A 73 -22.03 4.19 1.10
CA LYS A 73 -22.96 5.23 1.52
C LYS A 73 -22.75 5.66 2.97
N ILE A 74 -22.72 6.99 3.20
CA ILE A 74 -22.55 7.61 4.52
C ILE A 74 -23.66 8.63 4.74
N GLU A 75 -24.46 8.42 5.77
CA GLU A 75 -25.61 9.26 6.13
C GLU A 75 -25.41 9.99 7.46
N THR A 76 -24.60 9.43 8.38
CA THR A 76 -24.38 10.00 9.71
C THR A 76 -22.91 10.31 9.99
N LYS A 77 -22.68 11.22 10.95
CA LYS A 77 -21.33 11.57 11.44
C LYS A 77 -20.59 10.37 12.05
N GLU A 78 -21.33 9.48 12.70
CA GLU A 78 -20.79 8.26 13.30
C GLU A 78 -20.35 7.27 12.23
N GLN A 79 -21.18 7.05 11.20
CA GLN A 79 -20.81 6.26 10.02
C GLN A 79 -19.56 6.83 9.36
N TRP A 80 -19.48 8.16 9.20
CA TRP A 80 -18.29 8.80 8.63
C TRP A 80 -17.03 8.56 9.46
N THR A 81 -17.17 8.56 10.78
CA THR A 81 -16.03 8.32 11.68
C THR A 81 -15.59 6.86 11.64
N LYS A 82 -16.53 5.92 11.71
CA LYS A 82 -16.28 4.49 11.55
C LYS A 82 -15.61 4.19 10.21
N TYR A 83 -16.12 4.74 9.12
CA TYR A 83 -15.55 4.59 7.77
C TYR A 83 -14.08 4.99 7.71
N LYS A 84 -13.72 6.18 8.22
CA LYS A 84 -12.33 6.65 8.22
C LYS A 84 -11.41 5.75 9.04
N LEU A 85 -11.90 5.21 10.15
CA LEU A 85 -11.14 4.27 10.99
C LEU A 85 -10.94 2.93 10.29
N LEU A 86 -11.99 2.35 9.70
CA LEU A 86 -11.91 1.12 8.91
C LEU A 86 -10.98 1.29 7.71
N PHE A 87 -11.10 2.39 6.98
CA PHE A 87 -10.21 2.72 5.86
C PHE A 87 -8.75 2.72 6.29
N LYS A 88 -8.42 3.45 7.37
CA LYS A 88 -7.04 3.52 7.87
C LYS A 88 -6.53 2.17 8.35
N MET A 89 -7.35 1.41 9.06
CA MET A 89 -7.01 0.06 9.49
C MET A 89 -6.69 -0.83 8.28
N HIS A 90 -7.60 -0.87 7.30
CA HIS A 90 -7.45 -1.67 6.08
C HIS A 90 -6.20 -1.28 5.27
N VAL A 91 -5.98 0.02 5.04
CA VAL A 91 -4.81 0.50 4.28
C VAL A 91 -3.50 0.16 5.01
N ASN A 92 -3.48 0.25 6.34
CA ASN A 92 -2.34 -0.21 7.12
C ASN A 92 -2.11 -1.73 6.98
N LEU A 93 -3.15 -2.56 7.06
CA LEU A 93 -3.03 -4.01 6.82
C LEU A 93 -2.53 -4.34 5.41
N LEU A 94 -2.95 -3.58 4.41
CA LEU A 94 -2.39 -3.71 3.06
C LEU A 94 -0.91 -3.34 3.03
N LEU A 95 -0.49 -2.27 3.72
CA LEU A 95 0.92 -1.90 3.83
C LEU A 95 1.75 -2.97 4.53
N VAL A 96 1.23 -3.64 5.57
CA VAL A 96 1.87 -4.82 6.18
C VAL A 96 2.14 -5.86 5.10
N LYS A 97 1.11 -6.29 4.37
CA LYS A 97 1.22 -7.32 3.31
C LYS A 97 2.22 -6.91 2.22
N GLN A 98 2.16 -5.67 1.74
CA GLN A 98 3.05 -5.21 0.67
C GLN A 98 4.52 -5.12 1.10
N ASN A 99 4.79 -4.71 2.35
CA ASN A 99 6.16 -4.69 2.88
C ASN A 99 6.69 -6.10 3.13
N LEU A 100 5.84 -7.03 3.62
CA LEU A 100 6.20 -8.44 3.75
C LEU A 100 6.59 -9.05 2.40
N HIS A 101 5.77 -8.87 1.36
CA HIS A 101 6.09 -9.38 0.03
C HIS A 101 7.34 -8.74 -0.59
N LEU A 102 7.53 -7.43 -0.42
CA LEU A 102 8.75 -6.77 -0.89
C LEU A 102 9.99 -7.26 -0.13
N GLY A 103 9.85 -7.53 1.18
CA GLY A 103 10.92 -8.08 2.00
C GLY A 103 11.32 -9.49 1.55
N ASP A 104 10.33 -10.33 1.25
CA ASP A 104 10.54 -11.70 0.76
C ASP A 104 11.30 -11.76 -0.58
N LEU A 105 11.23 -10.71 -1.42
CA LEU A 105 12.06 -10.62 -2.63
C LEU A 105 13.57 -10.47 -2.34
N PHE A 106 13.93 -9.90 -1.19
CA PHE A 106 15.31 -9.78 -0.75
C PHE A 106 15.72 -10.91 0.18
N ASP A 107 14.75 -11.51 0.86
CA ASP A 107 14.97 -12.65 1.71
C ASP A 107 15.26 -13.87 0.84
N THR A 108 16.54 -14.06 0.52
CA THR A 108 17.02 -15.09 -0.38
C THR A 108 16.68 -16.51 0.10
N ARG A 109 16.09 -16.70 1.29
CA ARG A 109 15.70 -17.99 1.89
C ARG A 109 16.70 -19.09 1.52
N ASN A 110 16.30 -20.10 0.75
CA ASN A 110 17.17 -21.22 0.37
C ASN A 110 18.02 -20.95 -0.90
N SER A 111 17.89 -19.79 -1.54
CA SER A 111 18.54 -19.49 -2.82
C SER A 111 20.06 -19.43 -2.71
N TYR A 112 20.64 -19.22 -1.53
CA TYR A 112 22.08 -19.33 -1.31
C TYR A 112 22.59 -20.79 -1.37
N PHE A 113 21.72 -21.80 -1.27
CA PHE A 113 22.08 -23.19 -1.54
C PHE A 113 22.18 -23.49 -3.04
N PHE A 114 21.42 -22.76 -3.86
CA PHE A 114 21.29 -23.03 -5.30
C PHE A 114 22.12 -22.09 -6.18
N LYS A 115 22.58 -20.97 -5.62
CA LYS A 115 23.47 -20.01 -6.27
C LYS A 115 24.70 -19.85 -5.37
N THR A 116 25.81 -19.41 -5.95
CA THR A 116 26.99 -18.96 -5.20
C THR A 116 27.01 -17.42 -5.13
N PRO A 117 26.11 -16.75 -4.36
CA PRO A 117 26.21 -15.32 -4.16
C PRO A 117 27.29 -15.02 -3.11
N GLU A 118 28.10 -14.00 -3.37
CA GLU A 118 29.07 -13.49 -2.42
C GLU A 118 28.41 -13.19 -1.07
N LYS A 119 29.03 -13.65 0.03
CA LYS A 119 28.56 -13.46 1.42
C LYS A 119 28.02 -12.06 1.71
N ASN A 120 28.74 -11.02 1.29
CA ASN A 120 28.35 -9.63 1.53
C ASN A 120 27.04 -9.26 0.82
N GLY A 121 26.80 -9.82 -0.37
CA GLY A 121 25.55 -9.62 -1.11
C GLY A 121 24.36 -10.27 -0.44
N ILE A 122 24.54 -11.44 0.18
CA ILE A 122 23.50 -12.12 0.97
C ILE A 122 23.14 -11.26 2.19
N ILE A 123 24.14 -10.86 2.98
CA ILE A 123 23.93 -10.05 4.19
C ILE A 123 23.19 -8.75 3.85
N LEU A 124 23.63 -8.03 2.80
CA LEU A 124 22.98 -6.80 2.35
C LEU A 124 21.52 -7.00 1.95
N ASN A 125 21.17 -8.15 1.37
CA ASN A 125 19.78 -8.45 1.01
C ASN A 125 18.94 -8.80 2.25
N LEU A 126 19.49 -9.57 3.19
CA LEU A 126 18.84 -9.85 4.47
C LEU A 126 18.58 -8.56 5.28
N GLU A 127 19.51 -7.60 5.29
CA GLU A 127 19.31 -6.29 5.92
C GLU A 127 18.16 -5.50 5.28
N LYS A 128 18.00 -5.56 3.95
CA LYS A 128 16.87 -4.93 3.26
C LYS A 128 15.55 -5.59 3.64
N ALA A 129 15.51 -6.92 3.69
CA ALA A 129 14.33 -7.68 4.13
C ALA A 129 13.94 -7.31 5.57
N GLU A 130 14.93 -7.31 6.49
CA GLU A 130 14.75 -6.94 7.89
C GLU A 130 14.14 -5.54 8.04
N LYS A 131 14.65 -4.56 7.30
CA LYS A 131 14.12 -3.19 7.30
C LYS A 131 12.65 -3.15 6.87
N LEU A 132 12.28 -3.89 5.84
CA LEU A 132 10.90 -3.95 5.34
C LEU A 132 9.96 -4.65 6.34
N TYR A 133 10.42 -5.72 6.99
CA TYR A 133 9.67 -6.39 8.05
C TYR A 133 9.45 -5.51 9.27
N LYS A 134 10.47 -4.74 9.69
CA LYS A 134 10.32 -3.72 10.75
C LYS A 134 9.33 -2.62 10.37
N ILE A 135 9.33 -2.17 9.11
CA ILE A 135 8.32 -1.23 8.60
C ILE A 135 6.92 -1.86 8.64
N ALA A 136 6.78 -3.14 8.31
CA ALA A 136 5.52 -3.86 8.38
C ALA A 136 4.96 -3.89 9.82
N ILE A 137 5.80 -4.11 10.84
CA ILE A 137 5.39 -4.02 12.26
C ILE A 137 4.77 -2.65 12.55
N ASN A 138 5.45 -1.56 12.19
CA ASN A 138 4.96 -0.21 12.48
C ASN A 138 3.56 0.04 11.86
N TYR A 139 3.30 -0.49 10.65
CA TYR A 139 1.98 -0.38 10.05
C TYR A 139 0.95 -1.27 10.74
N TYR A 140 1.34 -2.44 11.24
CA TYR A 140 0.45 -3.28 12.02
C TYR A 140 0.05 -2.60 13.34
N ASP A 141 0.98 -1.93 14.02
CA ASP A 141 0.69 -1.13 15.23
C ASP A 141 -0.35 -0.04 14.94
N GLU A 142 -0.24 0.66 13.81
CA GLU A 142 -1.24 1.66 13.39
C GLU A 142 -2.60 1.04 13.07
N ALA A 143 -2.63 -0.18 12.49
CA ALA A 143 -3.86 -0.92 12.29
C ALA A 143 -4.51 -1.27 13.63
N LEU A 144 -3.73 -1.73 14.62
CA LEU A 144 -4.22 -2.05 15.97
C LEU A 144 -4.74 -0.81 16.71
N LYS A 145 -4.10 0.35 16.54
CA LYS A 145 -4.62 1.64 17.07
C LYS A 145 -5.98 1.99 16.47
N CYS A 146 -6.18 1.75 15.17
CA CYS A 146 -7.46 1.98 14.52
C CYS A 146 -8.52 0.97 14.98
N HIS A 147 -8.15 -0.31 15.09
CA HIS A 147 -8.98 -1.39 15.61
C HIS A 147 -9.48 -1.07 17.03
N LYS A 148 -8.60 -0.62 17.93
CA LYS A 148 -8.99 -0.23 19.29
C LYS A 148 -10.04 0.90 19.30
N LYS A 149 -9.88 1.90 18.43
CA LYS A 149 -10.84 3.01 18.30
C LYS A 149 -12.19 2.57 17.73
N LEU A 150 -12.21 1.53 16.90
CA LEU A 150 -13.43 0.99 16.29
C LEU A 150 -14.35 0.30 17.30
N GLU A 151 -13.85 -0.10 18.48
CA GLU A 151 -14.67 -0.64 19.57
C GLU A 151 -15.83 0.31 19.94
N ASN A 152 -15.62 1.63 19.86
CA ASN A 152 -16.64 2.64 20.15
C ASN A 152 -17.72 2.76 19.06
N TYR A 153 -17.58 2.07 17.94
CA TYR A 153 -18.47 2.19 16.77
C TYR A 153 -19.02 0.83 16.31
N GLN A 154 -18.97 -0.21 17.15
CA GLN A 154 -19.44 -1.55 16.80
C GLN A 154 -20.92 -1.60 16.42
N SER A 155 -21.77 -0.83 17.10
CA SER A 155 -23.21 -0.75 16.83
C SER A 155 -23.56 0.03 15.57
N VAL A 156 -22.64 0.84 15.06
CA VAL A 156 -22.85 1.70 13.88
C VAL A 156 -22.73 0.84 12.62
N LYS A 157 -23.81 0.71 11.86
CA LYS A 157 -23.80 -0.06 10.61
C LYS A 157 -23.39 0.81 9.44
N LEU A 158 -22.47 0.30 8.62
CA LEU A 158 -22.20 0.82 7.28
C LEU A 158 -22.92 -0.06 6.27
N GLU A 159 -23.35 0.52 5.16
CA GLU A 159 -23.75 -0.28 4.02
C GLU A 159 -22.52 -1.05 3.52
N SER A 160 -22.70 -2.27 3.02
CA SER A 160 -21.58 -3.14 2.65
C SER A 160 -21.07 -2.89 1.23
N ASP A 161 -21.67 -1.95 0.51
CA ASP A 161 -21.29 -1.62 -0.86
C ASP A 161 -19.88 -1.03 -0.89
N GLY A 162 -18.95 -1.70 -1.59
CA GLY A 162 -17.60 -1.20 -1.82
C GLY A 162 -16.57 -1.36 -0.68
N ILE A 163 -16.96 -1.80 0.53
CA ILE A 163 -16.03 -1.97 1.68
C ILE A 163 -16.16 -3.28 2.47
N THR A 164 -16.89 -4.28 1.95
CA THR A 164 -17.28 -5.51 2.69
C THR A 164 -16.11 -6.20 3.43
N ASN A 165 -14.91 -6.21 2.85
CA ASN A 165 -13.77 -6.89 3.47
C ASN A 165 -13.18 -6.15 4.68
N TRP A 166 -13.43 -4.85 4.87
CA TRP A 166 -12.79 -4.08 5.94
C TRP A 166 -13.36 -4.43 7.31
N GLU A 167 -14.68 -4.64 7.41
CA GLU A 167 -15.29 -5.12 8.65
C GLU A 167 -14.85 -6.55 8.97
N ASN A 168 -14.74 -7.41 7.95
CA ASN A 168 -14.20 -8.76 8.12
C ASN A 168 -12.77 -8.75 8.67
N GLU A 169 -11.92 -7.85 8.20
CA GLU A 169 -10.56 -7.67 8.74
C GLU A 169 -10.56 -7.21 10.20
N TYR A 170 -11.49 -6.32 10.58
CA TYR A 170 -11.69 -5.93 11.98
C TYR A 170 -11.98 -7.15 12.86
N TYR A 171 -12.94 -8.00 12.44
CA TYR A 171 -13.27 -9.22 13.18
C TYR A 171 -12.10 -10.20 13.24
N LYS A 172 -11.35 -10.37 12.16
CA LYS A 172 -10.16 -11.26 12.12
C LYS A 172 -9.04 -10.79 13.06
N ILE A 173 -8.84 -9.49 13.20
CA ILE A 173 -7.92 -8.95 14.22
C ILE A 173 -8.43 -9.30 15.62
N SER A 174 -9.73 -9.09 15.89
CA SER A 174 -10.33 -9.42 17.20
C SER A 174 -10.18 -10.90 17.58
N LEU A 175 -10.30 -11.79 16.59
CA LEU A 175 -10.14 -13.24 16.76
C LEU A 175 -8.67 -13.70 16.79
N LYS A 176 -7.71 -12.79 16.62
CA LYS A 176 -6.28 -13.08 16.44
C LYS A 176 -5.97 -14.02 15.25
N GLU A 177 -6.86 -14.10 14.27
CA GLU A 177 -6.61 -14.80 13.00
C GLU A 177 -5.58 -14.06 12.14
N PHE A 178 -5.45 -12.75 12.35
CA PHE A 178 -4.41 -11.91 11.76
C PHE A 178 -3.43 -11.43 12.83
N ASP A 179 -2.64 -12.34 13.40
CA ASP A 179 -1.49 -11.97 14.22
C ASP A 179 -0.23 -11.83 13.34
N TYR A 180 -0.01 -10.62 12.83
CA TYR A 180 1.19 -10.34 12.04
C TYR A 180 2.45 -10.22 12.89
N TYR A 181 2.36 -10.02 14.22
CA TYR A 181 3.56 -10.00 15.06
C TYR A 181 4.25 -11.36 15.04
N ASP A 182 3.48 -12.43 15.21
CA ASP A 182 4.05 -13.78 15.24
C ASP A 182 4.72 -14.14 13.90
N ILE A 183 4.09 -13.77 12.78
CA ILE A 183 4.66 -13.99 11.44
C ILE A 183 5.96 -13.21 11.30
N ILE A 184 5.94 -11.90 11.57
CA ILE A 184 7.11 -11.04 11.37
C ILE A 184 8.25 -11.41 12.32
N LYS A 185 7.94 -11.72 13.58
CA LYS A 185 8.93 -12.11 14.59
C LYS A 185 9.68 -13.38 14.16
N LYS A 186 8.97 -14.38 13.62
CA LYS A 186 9.59 -15.60 13.09
C LYS A 186 10.54 -15.29 11.93
N GLU A 187 10.12 -14.44 11.01
CA GLU A 187 10.97 -14.08 9.86
C GLU A 187 12.20 -13.27 10.28
N LEU A 188 12.06 -12.34 11.23
CA LEU A 188 13.19 -11.59 11.79
C LEU A 188 14.20 -12.51 12.51
N LEU A 189 13.71 -13.44 13.34
CA LEU A 189 14.59 -14.40 14.03
C LEU A 189 15.39 -15.24 13.02
N ARG A 190 14.74 -15.75 11.98
CA ARG A 190 15.41 -16.51 10.92
C ARG A 190 16.46 -15.67 10.19
N ILE A 191 16.16 -14.40 9.88
CA ILE A 191 17.13 -13.48 9.27
C ILE A 191 18.37 -13.34 10.15
N ASP A 192 18.19 -13.15 11.46
CA ASP A 192 19.29 -13.00 12.41
C ASP A 192 20.16 -14.27 12.49
N GLU A 193 19.52 -15.44 12.55
CA GLU A 193 20.22 -16.74 12.51
C GLU A 193 21.02 -16.92 11.21
N THR A 194 20.44 -16.53 10.08
CA THR A 194 21.08 -16.65 8.76
C THR A 194 22.28 -15.71 8.66
N LYS A 195 22.15 -14.44 9.08
CA LYS A 195 23.28 -13.49 9.13
C LYS A 195 24.41 -14.04 10.02
N ALA A 196 24.09 -14.52 11.22
CA ALA A 196 25.08 -15.06 12.15
C ALA A 196 25.83 -16.29 11.57
N PHE A 197 25.14 -17.15 10.82
CA PHE A 197 25.77 -18.27 10.10
C PHE A 197 26.79 -17.78 9.07
N PHE A 198 26.41 -16.82 8.23
CA PHE A 198 27.31 -16.28 7.21
C PHE A 198 28.48 -15.51 7.83
N GLU A 199 28.25 -14.71 8.88
CA GLU A 199 29.29 -13.96 9.57
C GLU A 199 30.39 -14.87 10.15
N LYS A 200 30.00 -15.97 10.82
CA LYS A 200 30.93 -16.95 11.41
C LYS A 200 31.65 -17.82 10.37
N SER A 201 31.03 -18.04 9.22
CA SER A 201 31.60 -18.86 8.16
C SER A 201 32.66 -18.06 7.39
N SER A 202 33.92 -18.48 7.48
CA SER A 202 35.05 -17.85 6.78
C SER A 202 35.16 -18.22 5.29
N ASN A 203 34.44 -19.26 4.84
CA ASN A 203 34.73 -19.97 3.58
C ASN A 203 33.59 -19.98 2.54
N TYR A 204 32.61 -19.07 2.61
CA TYR A 204 31.64 -18.91 1.52
C TYR A 204 32.15 -17.85 0.54
N TYR A 205 32.85 -18.31 -0.50
CA TYR A 205 33.10 -17.59 -1.75
C TYR A 205 31.97 -17.90 -2.73
#